data_AF-A0A382FK46-F1
#
_entry.id   AF-A0A382FK46-F1
#
_cell.length_a   1.000
_cell.length_b   1.000
_cell.length_c   1.000
_cell.angle_alpha   90.00
_cell.angle_beta   90.00
_cell.angle_gamma   90.00
#
_symmetry.space_group_name_H-M   'P 1'
#
loop_
_entity.id
_entity.type
_entity.pdbx_description
1 polymer ?
#
loop_
_entity_poly.entity_id
_entity_poly.type
_entity_poly.pdbx_seq_one_letter_code
_entity_poly.pdbx_strand_id
1 'polypeptide(L)'
;MIRRYFIPASIILLTLIGCGKKNENKDSKVSTTSSINLEQGSYKIINNESELKWIGKELSTKTHTGTLAFVNGEIDVNSNGAIHGKVQIDMTSIDVTDMQGKWGKKLEAHLKSPDFFGVEKYPNAFI
;
A
#
# COMPACT_ATOMS: atom_id res chain seq x y z
N MET A 1 75.97 3.60 25.80
CA MET A 1 75.22 2.32 25.95
C MET A 1 74.14 2.55 27.01
N ILE A 2 72.89 2.60 26.57
CA ILE A 2 71.77 3.25 27.27
C ILE A 2 71.20 2.37 28.38
N ARG A 3 70.86 3.03 29.48
CA ARG A 3 70.49 2.54 30.81
C ARG A 3 68.96 2.34 30.90
N ARG A 4 68.55 1.21 31.49
CA ARG A 4 67.14 0.85 31.79
C ARG A 4 66.55 1.81 32.82
N TYR A 5 65.29 2.20 32.68
CA TYR A 5 64.38 2.53 33.79
C TYR A 5 62.90 2.38 33.40
N PHE A 6 62.13 1.88 34.36
CA PHE A 6 60.66 1.70 34.39
C PHE A 6 59.91 3.06 34.33
N ILE A 7 58.60 3.10 34.01
CA ILE A 7 57.40 3.32 34.89
C ILE A 7 56.35 4.08 33.99
N PRO A 8 55.00 4.13 34.18
CA PRO A 8 53.98 3.25 34.78
C PRO A 8 52.78 2.95 33.83
N ALA A 9 51.80 2.21 34.38
CA ALA A 9 50.46 1.98 33.88
C ALA A 9 49.70 3.22 33.38
N SER A 10 48.90 3.04 32.32
CA SER A 10 47.73 3.88 32.07
C SER A 10 46.62 3.03 31.45
N ILE A 11 45.67 2.64 32.30
CA ILE A 11 44.41 1.99 31.93
C ILE A 11 43.56 3.08 31.28
N ILE A 12 43.43 3.04 29.96
CA ILE A 12 42.49 3.90 29.25
C ILE A 12 41.17 3.15 29.16
N LEU A 13 40.27 3.44 30.11
CA LEU A 13 38.88 3.01 30.10
C LEU A 13 38.10 3.86 29.09
N LEU A 14 37.95 3.37 27.85
CA LEU A 14 37.03 3.96 26.88
C LEU A 14 35.59 3.71 27.34
N THR A 15 34.94 4.73 27.90
CA THR A 15 33.49 4.73 28.09
C THR A 15 32.83 5.26 26.82
N LEU A 16 32.03 4.43 26.16
CA LEU A 16 31.18 4.86 25.05
C LEU A 16 29.92 5.53 25.64
N ILE A 17 29.88 6.86 25.63
CA ILE A 17 28.68 7.64 25.94
C ILE A 17 27.76 7.56 24.72
N GLY A 18 26.75 6.70 24.79
CA GLY A 18 25.67 6.63 23.81
C GLY A 18 24.71 7.81 23.97
N CYS A 19 24.75 8.76 23.04
CA CYS A 19 23.74 9.81 22.93
C CYS A 19 22.50 9.26 22.20
N GLY A 20 21.45 8.91 22.97
CA GLY A 20 20.16 8.54 22.43
C GLY A 20 19.45 9.75 21.82
N LYS A 21 19.55 9.91 20.49
CA LYS A 21 18.68 10.84 19.76
C LYS A 21 17.25 10.30 19.76
N LYS A 22 16.39 10.96 20.52
CA LYS A 22 14.93 10.84 20.42
C LYS A 22 14.54 11.26 19.01
N ASN A 23 14.08 10.32 18.19
CA ASN A 23 13.47 10.64 16.91
C ASN A 23 12.10 11.26 17.19
N GLU A 24 11.97 12.54 16.85
CA GLU A 24 10.70 13.21 16.75
C GLU A 24 9.85 12.49 15.71
N ASN A 25 8.68 12.01 16.13
CA ASN A 25 7.62 11.59 15.25
C ASN A 25 7.24 12.82 14.41
N LYS A 26 7.74 12.91 13.19
CA LYS A 26 7.15 13.79 12.18
C LYS A 26 5.79 13.20 11.87
N ASP A 27 4.80 13.78 12.55
CA ASP A 27 3.39 13.74 12.21
C ASP A 27 3.25 13.71 10.69
N SER A 28 2.94 12.52 10.18
CA SER A 28 2.49 12.36 8.81
C SER A 28 1.17 13.07 8.78
N LYS A 29 1.18 14.30 8.26
CA LYS A 29 0.00 15.13 7.98
C LYS A 29 -1.17 14.23 7.60
N VAL A 30 -2.01 13.93 8.60
CA VAL A 30 -3.25 13.19 8.42
C VAL A 30 -4.06 14.05 7.47
N SER A 31 -4.16 13.61 6.22
CA SER A 31 -5.07 14.19 5.26
C SER A 31 -6.44 14.07 5.88
N THR A 32 -7.00 15.21 6.30
CA THR A 32 -8.37 15.35 6.79
C THR A 32 -9.30 14.60 5.86
N THR A 33 -9.63 13.37 6.23
CA THR A 33 -10.65 12.59 5.55
C THR A 33 -11.95 13.19 6.04
N SER A 34 -12.63 13.94 5.19
CA SER A 34 -14.01 14.34 5.44
C SER A 34 -14.77 13.09 5.87
N SER A 35 -15.24 13.04 7.12
CA SER A 35 -16.04 11.93 7.62
C SER A 35 -17.35 11.94 6.84
N ILE A 36 -17.43 11.07 5.84
CA ILE A 36 -18.67 10.81 5.11
C ILE A 36 -19.54 9.99 6.07
N ASN A 37 -20.52 10.62 6.72
CA ASN A 37 -21.57 9.89 7.41
C ASN A 37 -22.54 9.39 6.35
N LEU A 38 -22.44 8.10 6.02
CA LEU A 38 -23.44 7.44 5.19
C LEU A 38 -24.68 7.21 6.05
N GLU A 39 -25.84 7.60 5.53
CA GLU A 39 -27.12 7.29 6.16
C GLU A 39 -27.34 5.78 6.22
N GLN A 40 -28.13 5.32 7.18
CA GLN A 40 -28.52 3.92 7.23
C GLN A 40 -29.30 3.55 5.96
N GLY A 41 -28.91 2.46 5.29
CA GLY A 41 -29.61 2.00 4.09
C GLY A 41 -28.80 1.02 3.24
N SER A 42 -29.45 0.53 2.19
CA SER A 42 -28.83 -0.28 1.13
C SER A 42 -28.39 0.64 -0.02
N TYR A 43 -27.17 0.41 -0.50
CA TYR A 43 -26.54 1.14 -1.59
C TYR A 43 -26.05 0.14 -2.64
N LYS A 44 -26.41 0.39 -3.90
CA LYS A 44 -25.94 -0.40 -5.03
C LYS A 44 -24.82 0.33 -5.74
N ILE A 45 -23.83 -0.43 -6.21
CA ILE A 45 -22.81 0.13 -7.09
C ILE A 45 -23.45 0.54 -8.40
N ILE A 46 -23.17 1.77 -8.81
CA ILE A 46 -23.56 2.31 -10.10
C ILE A 46 -22.28 2.45 -10.92
N ASN A 47 -22.05 1.53 -11.87
CA ASN A 47 -20.75 1.37 -12.54
C ASN A 47 -20.20 2.64 -13.23
N ASN A 48 -21.06 3.52 -13.73
CA ASN A 48 -20.66 4.77 -14.37
C ASN A 48 -20.43 5.93 -13.38
N GLU A 49 -20.81 5.76 -12.11
CA GLU A 49 -20.64 6.75 -11.03
C GLU A 49 -19.69 6.24 -9.94
N SER A 50 -19.16 5.02 -10.09
CA SER A 50 -18.29 4.35 -9.12
C SER A 50 -16.98 3.94 -9.80
N GLU A 51 -15.85 4.08 -9.09
CA GLU A 51 -14.53 3.77 -9.63
C GLU A 51 -13.71 2.94 -8.64
N LEU A 52 -13.13 1.84 -9.11
CA LEU A 52 -12.13 1.07 -8.36
C LEU A 52 -10.74 1.47 -8.86
N LYS A 53 -9.94 2.10 -7.97
CA LYS A 53 -8.52 2.39 -8.21
C LYS A 53 -7.64 1.46 -7.40
N TRP A 54 -6.56 1.00 -8.02
CA TRP A 54 -5.50 0.27 -7.34
C TRP A 54 -4.19 1.08 -7.37
N ILE A 55 -3.38 0.85 -6.34
CA ILE A 55 -2.01 1.38 -6.21
C ILE A 55 -1.10 0.20 -5.86
N GLY A 56 -0.10 -0.06 -6.69
CA GLY A 56 0.92 -1.09 -6.46
C GLY A 56 2.29 -0.43 -6.29
N LYS A 57 3.06 -0.83 -5.29
CA LYS A 57 4.41 -0.29 -5.03
C LYS A 57 5.45 -1.40 -5.10
N GLU A 58 6.42 -1.24 -5.99
CA GLU A 58 7.59 -2.09 -6.07
C GLU A 58 8.55 -1.84 -4.89
N LEU A 59 9.38 -2.84 -4.58
CA LEU A 59 10.50 -2.68 -3.63
C LEU A 59 11.49 -1.60 -4.07
N SER A 60 11.59 -1.35 -5.38
CA SER A 60 12.45 -0.31 -5.99
C SER A 60 11.96 1.12 -5.74
N THR A 61 10.89 1.30 -4.97
CA THR A 61 10.15 2.55 -4.70
C THR A 61 9.24 3.05 -5.83
N LYS A 62 9.27 2.41 -7.00
CA LYS A 62 8.31 2.70 -8.07
C LYS A 62 6.89 2.38 -7.63
N THR A 63 5.96 3.24 -8.00
CA THR A 63 4.53 3.08 -7.72
C THR A 63 3.80 3.10 -9.05
N HIS A 64 2.85 2.19 -9.21
CA HIS A 64 1.97 2.08 -10.35
C HIS A 64 0.53 2.21 -9.90
N THR A 65 -0.32 2.74 -10.78
CA THR A 65 -1.74 2.91 -10.50
C THR A 65 -2.56 2.37 -11.65
N GLY A 66 -3.80 2.05 -11.34
CA GLY A 66 -4.72 1.62 -12.38
C GLY A 66 -6.13 1.44 -11.87
N THR A 67 -6.95 0.81 -12.70
CA THR A 67 -8.36 0.61 -12.43
C THR A 67 -8.80 -0.82 -12.66
N LEU A 68 -9.95 -1.16 -12.08
CA LEU A 68 -10.74 -2.37 -12.35
C LEU A 68 -12.21 -1.96 -12.48
N ALA A 69 -12.97 -2.75 -13.24
CA ALA A 69 -14.40 -2.56 -13.41
C ALA A 69 -15.15 -3.40 -12.37
N PHE A 70 -16.25 -2.85 -11.88
CA PHE A 70 -17.21 -3.62 -11.11
C PHE A 70 -18.10 -4.43 -12.05
N VAL A 71 -18.41 -5.67 -11.69
CA VAL A 71 -19.51 -6.43 -12.31
C VAL A 71 -20.82 -5.96 -11.70
N ASN A 72 -20.90 -5.98 -10.36
CA ASN A 72 -22.02 -5.50 -9.56
C ASN A 72 -21.56 -5.37 -8.09
N GLY A 73 -22.42 -4.82 -7.24
CA GLY A 73 -22.22 -4.86 -5.79
C GLY A 73 -23.33 -4.18 -5.04
N GLU A 74 -23.52 -4.59 -3.80
CA GLU A 74 -24.45 -3.98 -2.85
C GLU A 74 -23.78 -3.91 -1.48
N ILE A 75 -23.93 -2.76 -0.83
CA ILE A 75 -23.47 -2.52 0.54
C ILE A 75 -24.64 -2.02 1.40
N ASP A 76 -24.71 -2.50 2.63
CA ASP A 76 -25.65 -2.09 3.66
C ASP A 76 -24.90 -1.33 4.75
N VAL A 77 -25.38 -0.12 5.03
CA VAL A 77 -24.93 0.69 6.16
C VAL A 77 -25.95 0.53 7.27
N ASN A 78 -25.52 0.01 8.42
CA ASN A 78 -26.40 -0.17 9.56
C ASN A 78 -26.51 1.12 10.41
N SER A 79 -27.32 1.08 11.48
CA SER A 79 -27.53 2.24 12.36
C SER A 79 -26.29 2.72 13.14
N ASN A 80 -25.25 1.89 13.25
CA ASN A 80 -23.97 2.29 13.87
C ASN A 80 -22.92 2.72 12.84
N GLY A 81 -23.29 2.78 11.55
CA GLY A 81 -22.42 3.15 10.45
C GLY A 81 -21.52 2.02 9.94
N ALA A 82 -21.65 0.78 10.44
CA ALA A 82 -20.89 -0.33 9.89
C ALA A 82 -21.42 -0.74 8.53
N ILE A 83 -20.47 -1.01 7.63
CA ILE A 83 -20.71 -1.37 6.24
C ILE A 83 -20.56 -2.88 6.10
N HIS A 84 -21.60 -3.53 5.57
CA HIS A 84 -21.60 -4.93 5.17
C HIS A 84 -21.95 -5.01 3.70
N GLY A 85 -21.59 -6.08 2.99
CA GLY A 85 -21.96 -6.21 1.60
C GLY A 85 -21.08 -7.16 0.83
N LYS A 86 -21.31 -7.18 -0.48
CA LYS A 86 -20.48 -7.92 -1.42
C LYS A 86 -20.37 -7.14 -2.71
N VAL A 87 -19.14 -7.00 -3.19
CA VAL A 87 -18.81 -6.36 -4.46
C VAL A 87 -18.08 -7.35 -5.34
N GLN A 88 -18.59 -7.58 -6.55
CA GLN A 88 -17.95 -8.42 -7.55
C GLN A 88 -17.16 -7.55 -8.53
N ILE A 89 -15.90 -7.90 -8.73
CA ILE A 89 -14.95 -7.18 -9.57
C ILE A 89 -14.57 -8.04 -10.77
N ASP A 90 -14.55 -7.44 -11.96
CA ASP A 90 -14.07 -8.07 -13.19
C ASP A 90 -12.54 -7.94 -13.24
N MET A 91 -11.83 -9.04 -12.99
CA MET A 91 -10.37 -9.05 -13.01
C MET A 91 -9.80 -9.00 -14.44
N THR A 92 -10.60 -9.32 -15.46
CA THR A 92 -10.20 -9.24 -16.87
C THR A 92 -10.01 -7.79 -17.32
N SER A 93 -10.68 -6.86 -16.64
CA SER A 93 -10.66 -5.44 -16.94
C SER A 93 -9.49 -4.68 -16.30
N ILE A 94 -8.52 -5.36 -15.67
CA ILE A 94 -7.39 -4.66 -15.03
C ILE A 94 -6.66 -3.80 -16.07
N ASP A 95 -6.49 -2.52 -15.72
CA ASP A 95 -5.83 -1.52 -16.55
C ASP A 95 -4.76 -0.78 -15.75
N VAL A 96 -3.68 -0.36 -16.43
CA VAL A 96 -2.56 0.41 -15.85
C VAL A 96 -2.66 1.83 -16.38
N THR A 97 -2.90 2.79 -15.49
CA THR A 97 -3.26 4.17 -15.88
C THR A 97 -2.10 5.16 -15.79
N ASP A 98 -1.05 4.86 -15.03
CA ASP A 98 0.12 5.74 -14.88
C ASP A 98 1.18 5.55 -15.99
N MET A 99 1.01 4.55 -16.85
CA MET A 99 2.03 4.16 -17.81
C MET A 99 1.45 3.89 -19.20
N GLN A 100 2.00 4.56 -20.21
CA GLN A 100 1.55 4.43 -21.59
C GLN A 100 2.40 3.46 -22.42
N GLY A 101 1.82 3.01 -23.53
CA GLY A 101 2.52 2.24 -24.55
C GLY A 101 2.95 0.84 -24.11
N LYS A 102 4.06 0.36 -24.67
CA LYS A 102 4.53 -1.03 -24.52
C LYS A 102 4.76 -1.43 -23.08
N TRP A 103 5.22 -0.52 -22.23
CA TRP A 103 5.56 -0.83 -20.84
C TRP A 103 4.32 -1.00 -19.96
N GLY A 104 3.30 -0.15 -20.13
CA GLY A 104 2.01 -0.32 -19.45
C GLY A 104 1.36 -1.66 -19.83
N LYS A 105 1.36 -1.99 -21.12
CA LYS A 105 0.82 -3.28 -21.60
C LYS A 105 1.60 -4.50 -21.11
N LYS A 106 2.91 -4.38 -20.90
CA LYS A 106 3.70 -5.44 -20.27
C LYS A 106 3.32 -5.65 -18.80
N LEU A 107 3.16 -4.57 -18.04
CA LEU A 107 2.76 -4.67 -16.64
C LEU A 107 1.34 -5.25 -16.53
N GLU A 108 0.40 -4.73 -17.31
CA GLU A 108 -0.98 -5.25 -17.38
C GLU A 108 -1.00 -6.76 -17.69
N ALA A 109 -0.25 -7.20 -18.70
CA ALA A 109 -0.15 -8.61 -19.05
C ALA A 109 0.48 -9.46 -17.93
N HIS A 110 1.49 -8.94 -17.23
CA HIS A 110 2.11 -9.64 -16.10
C HIS A 110 1.14 -9.79 -14.93
N LEU A 111 0.39 -8.75 -14.58
CA LEU A 111 -0.64 -8.82 -13.53
C LEU A 111 -1.73 -9.84 -13.86
N LYS A 112 -2.14 -9.93 -15.14
CA LYS A 112 -3.14 -10.90 -15.62
C LYS A 112 -2.62 -12.35 -15.60
N SER A 113 -1.30 -12.54 -15.61
CA SER A 113 -0.66 -13.86 -15.78
C SER A 113 -0.82 -14.78 -14.55
N PRO A 114 -0.57 -16.10 -14.69
CA PRO A 114 -0.59 -17.05 -13.58
C PRO A 114 0.41 -16.75 -12.46
N ASP A 115 1.46 -15.96 -12.71
CA ASP A 115 2.44 -15.57 -11.70
C ASP A 115 1.90 -14.51 -10.72
N PHE A 116 0.75 -13.89 -11.05
CA PHE A 116 0.06 -12.90 -10.25
C PHE A 116 -1.39 -13.32 -10.00
N PHE A 117 -2.36 -12.73 -10.71
CA PHE A 117 -3.77 -12.95 -10.42
C PHE A 117 -4.36 -14.15 -11.16
N GLY A 118 -3.67 -14.68 -12.19
CA GLY A 118 -4.14 -15.84 -12.95
C GLY A 118 -5.54 -15.63 -13.52
N VAL A 119 -5.78 -14.48 -14.14
CA VAL A 119 -7.11 -13.93 -14.45
C VAL A 119 -7.93 -14.84 -15.37
N GLU A 120 -7.28 -15.60 -16.23
CA GLU A 120 -7.97 -16.60 -17.07
C GLU A 120 -8.68 -17.67 -16.23
N LYS A 121 -8.08 -18.08 -15.10
CA LYS A 121 -8.66 -19.06 -14.18
C LYS A 121 -9.53 -18.41 -13.11
N TYR A 122 -9.21 -17.17 -12.72
CA TYR A 122 -9.89 -16.42 -11.67
C TYR A 122 -10.38 -15.06 -12.21
N PRO A 123 -11.39 -15.03 -13.10
CA PRO A 123 -11.82 -13.80 -13.76
C PRO A 123 -12.60 -12.86 -12.85
N ASN A 124 -12.99 -13.31 -11.65
CA ASN A 124 -13.77 -12.52 -10.70
C ASN A 124 -13.09 -12.49 -9.33
N ALA A 125 -13.09 -11.32 -8.71
CA ALA A 125 -12.76 -11.13 -7.30
C ALA A 125 -13.98 -10.62 -6.53
N PHE A 126 -14.00 -10.85 -5.22
CA PHE A 126 -15.08 -10.41 -4.33
C PHE A 126 -14.50 -9.67 -3.13
N ILE A 127 -15.10 -8.53 -2.79
CA ILE A 127 -14.84 -7.75 -1.56
C ILE A 127 -16.10 -7.77 -0.71
#